data_AF-A0A7C7KRZ2-F1
#
_entry.id   AF-A0A7C7KRZ2-F1
#
_cell.length_a   1.000
_cell.length_b   1.000
_cell.length_c   1.000
_cell.angle_alpha   90.00
_cell.angle_beta   90.00
_cell.angle_gamma   90.00
#
_symmetry.space_group_name_H-M   'P 1'
#
loop_
_entity.id
_entity.type
_entity.pdbx_description
1 polymer ?
#
loop_
_entity_poly.entity_id
_entity_poly.type
_entity_poly.pdbx_seq_one_letter_code
_entity_poly.pdbx_strand_id
1 'polypeptide(L)'
;RSSKGEVIREVLEEKIEPRNFRLEATPETSSPGEYRRALVNPEGLYVAEAGGESSTLLVSFSLPRGAYATSILRELMKPKTPLAFLGRESIS
;
A
#
# COMPACT_ATOMS: atom_id res chain seq x y z
N ARG A 1 15.91 12.26 21.94
CA ARG A 1 14.82 11.53 21.24
C ARG A 1 14.95 11.86 19.76
N SER A 2 14.65 10.92 18.84
CA SER A 2 14.70 11.19 17.40
C SER A 2 13.39 11.84 16.95
N SER A 3 13.46 12.81 16.02
CA SER A 3 12.28 13.50 15.45
C SER A 3 11.23 12.55 14.87
N LYS A 4 11.66 11.39 14.35
CA LYS A 4 10.76 10.34 13.82
C LYS A 4 9.80 9.78 14.88
N GLY A 5 10.26 9.61 16.12
CA GLY A 5 9.44 9.06 17.20
C GLY A 5 8.34 10.01 17.67
N GLU A 6 8.55 11.32 17.50
CA GLU A 6 7.56 12.34 17.82
C GLU A 6 6.44 12.35 16.78
N VAL A 7 6.78 12.28 15.48
CA VAL A 7 5.78 12.16 14.39
C VAL A 7 4.94 10.89 14.53
N ILE A 8 5.54 9.75 14.86
CA ILE A 8 4.79 8.50 15.08
C ILE A 8 3.82 8.66 16.25
N ARG A 9 4.27 9.29 17.34
CA ARG A 9 3.43 9.51 18.53
C ARG A 9 2.30 10.50 18.26
N GLU A 10 2.54 11.51 17.44
CA GLU A 10 1.53 12.49 17.02
C GLU A 10 0.48 11.83 16.11
N VAL A 11 0.90 11.01 15.15
CA VAL A 11 -0.03 10.28 14.26
C VAL A 11 -0.83 9.20 15.00
N LEU A 12 -0.28 8.63 16.08
CA LEU A 12 -1.02 7.79 17.03
C LEU A 12 -2.00 8.65 17.85
N GLU A 13 -2.95 9.31 17.18
CA GLU A 13 -4.08 9.95 17.83
C GLU A 13 -5.10 8.87 18.28
N GLU A 14 -5.64 9.08 19.49
CA GLU A 14 -6.63 8.26 20.20
C GLU A 14 -6.15 7.06 21.02
N LYS A 15 -5.52 7.34 22.18
CA LYS A 15 -5.48 6.46 23.38
C LYS A 15 -4.84 5.08 23.24
N ILE A 16 -4.24 4.74 22.10
CA ILE A 16 -3.53 3.48 21.90
C ILE A 16 -2.04 3.68 22.18
N GLU A 17 -1.52 2.90 23.13
CA GLU A 17 -0.10 2.81 23.44
C GLU A 17 0.49 1.51 22.86
N PRO A 18 1.79 1.47 22.52
CA PRO A 18 2.43 0.23 22.05
C PRO A 18 2.23 -0.97 23.00
N ARG A 19 2.12 -0.73 24.31
CA ARG A 19 1.83 -1.79 25.30
C ARG A 19 0.47 -2.46 25.10
N ASN A 20 -0.49 -1.81 24.46
CA ASN A 20 -1.81 -2.38 24.21
C ASN A 20 -1.79 -3.55 23.21
N PHE A 21 -0.70 -3.73 22.46
CA PHE A 21 -0.50 -4.87 21.56
C PHE A 21 0.17 -6.08 22.24
N ARG A 22 0.47 -5.98 23.55
CA ARG A 22 0.98 -7.09 24.37
C ARG A 22 -0.16 -7.71 25.18
N LEU A 23 -0.58 -8.90 24.78
CA LEU A 23 -1.72 -9.60 25.34
C LEU A 23 -1.24 -10.68 26.31
N GLU A 24 -1.32 -10.41 27.62
CA GLU A 24 -0.84 -11.34 28.64
C GLU A 24 -1.64 -12.65 28.67
N ALA A 25 -2.94 -12.58 28.42
CA ALA A 25 -3.83 -13.75 28.41
C ALA A 25 -3.66 -14.62 27.16
N THR A 26 -3.20 -14.05 26.04
CA THR A 26 -2.98 -14.74 24.75
C THR A 26 -1.67 -14.25 24.11
N PRO A 27 -0.50 -14.64 24.65
CA PRO A 27 0.79 -14.12 24.19
C PRO A 27 1.05 -14.34 22.69
N GLU A 28 0.54 -15.43 22.12
CA GLU A 28 0.68 -15.82 20.72
C GLU A 28 0.00 -14.87 19.72
N THR A 29 -1.00 -14.09 20.18
CA THR A 29 -1.67 -13.06 19.37
C THR A 29 -1.11 -11.66 19.60
N SER A 30 -0.10 -11.53 20.48
CA SER A 30 0.60 -10.26 20.68
C SER A 30 1.35 -9.86 19.41
N SER A 31 1.40 -8.55 19.13
CA SER A 31 2.16 -8.01 18.00
C SER A 31 3.31 -7.13 18.50
N PRO A 32 4.58 -7.53 18.24
CA PRO A 32 5.73 -6.68 18.58
C PRO A 32 5.85 -5.45 17.65
N GLY A 33 5.10 -5.43 16.54
CA GLY A 33 5.27 -4.48 15.45
C GLY A 33 6.50 -4.77 14.59
N GLU A 34 6.50 -4.23 13.37
CA GLU A 34 7.63 -4.31 12.45
C GLU A 34 7.79 -2.98 11.70
N TYR A 35 8.98 -2.77 11.12
CA TYR A 35 9.20 -1.64 10.23
C TYR A 35 8.74 -1.99 8.81
N ARG A 36 7.93 -1.12 8.22
CA ARG A 36 7.56 -1.18 6.80
C ARG A 36 8.14 0.03 6.07
N ARG A 37 8.59 -0.18 4.83
CA ARG A 37 8.96 0.93 3.95
C ARG A 37 7.72 1.79 3.72
N ALA A 38 7.83 3.09 3.99
CA ALA A 38 6.73 4.03 3.77
C ALA A 38 6.48 4.31 2.28
N LEU A 39 7.55 4.23 1.47
CA LEU A 39 7.50 4.43 0.02
C LEU A 39 7.76 3.09 -0.69
N VAL A 40 7.02 2.86 -1.76
CA VAL A 40 7.23 1.77 -2.71
C VAL A 40 7.63 2.41 -4.03
N ASN A 41 8.82 2.08 -4.51
CA ASN A 41 9.28 2.51 -5.83
C ASN A 41 9.24 1.31 -6.78
N PRO A 42 8.37 1.29 -7.81
CA PRO A 42 8.35 0.20 -8.77
C PRO A 42 9.64 0.18 -9.58
N GLU A 43 10.22 -1.00 -9.76
CA GLU A 43 11.41 -1.20 -10.58
C GLU A 43 11.00 -1.43 -12.03
N GLY A 44 11.67 -0.75 -12.96
CA GLY A 44 11.44 -0.92 -14.39
C GLY A 44 10.01 -0.60 -14.82
N LEU A 45 9.43 0.50 -14.32
CA LEU A 45 8.10 0.94 -14.72
C LEU A 45 8.12 1.50 -16.15
N TYR A 46 7.38 0.87 -17.07
CA TYR A 46 7.17 1.36 -18.42
C TYR A 46 5.79 0.98 -18.98
N VAL A 47 5.35 1.73 -19.99
CA VAL A 47 4.14 1.41 -20.78
C VAL A 47 4.53 0.39 -21.85
N ALA A 48 4.05 -0.83 -21.72
CA ALA A 48 4.30 -1.91 -22.68
C ALA A 48 3.44 -1.74 -23.94
N GLU A 49 2.18 -1.35 -23.77
CA GLU A 49 1.27 -1.04 -24.87
C GLU A 49 0.37 0.13 -24.50
N ALA A 50 0.12 1.01 -25.46
CA ALA A 50 -0.91 2.03 -25.37
C ALA A 50 -1.96 1.72 -26.44
N GLY A 51 -3.18 1.36 -26.00
CA GLY A 51 -4.31 1.21 -26.91
C GLY A 51 -4.62 2.56 -27.57
N GLY A 52 -4.96 2.53 -28.86
CA GLY A 52 -5.34 3.71 -29.62
C GLY A 52 -6.67 4.32 -29.15
N GLU A 53 -7.74 4.17 -29.93
CA GLU A 53 -9.05 4.78 -29.62
C GLU A 53 -9.67 4.34 -28.27
N SER A 54 -9.21 3.23 -27.71
CA SER A 54 -9.53 2.80 -26.35
C SER A 54 -8.51 3.38 -25.37
N SER A 55 -8.95 4.17 -24.40
CA SER A 55 -8.14 4.76 -23.32
C SER A 55 -7.61 3.71 -22.33
N THR A 56 -6.83 2.77 -22.84
CA THR A 56 -6.31 1.57 -22.16
C THR A 56 -4.80 1.54 -22.26
N LEU A 57 -4.14 1.25 -21.15
CA LEU A 57 -2.68 1.14 -21.07
C LEU A 57 -2.31 -0.22 -20.48
N LEU A 58 -1.38 -0.92 -21.12
CA LEU A 58 -0.66 -2.04 -20.54
C LEU A 58 0.63 -1.51 -19.93
N VAL A 59 0.82 -1.74 -18.63
CA VAL A 59 1.98 -1.22 -17.88
C VAL A 59 2.71 -2.40 -17.24
N SER A 60 4.03 -2.40 -17.34
CA SER A 60 4.91 -3.42 -16.75
C SER A 60 5.80 -2.78 -15.69
N PHE A 61 5.95 -3.46 -14.55
CA PHE A 61 6.85 -3.10 -13.46
C PHE A 61 7.04 -4.29 -12.50
N SER A 62 8.10 -4.24 -11.70
CA SER A 62 8.32 -5.16 -10.58
C SER A 62 8.16 -4.46 -9.23
N LEU A 63 7.71 -5.22 -8.23
CA LEU A 63 7.49 -4.73 -6.87
C LEU A 63 8.24 -5.57 -5.84
N PRO A 64 8.74 -4.96 -4.75
CA PRO A 64 9.28 -5.71 -3.64
C PRO A 64 8.17 -6.53 -2.95
N ARG A 65 8.56 -7.62 -2.29
CA ARG A 65 7.65 -8.46 -1.52
C ARG A 65 6.83 -7.61 -0.52
N GLY A 66 5.53 -7.85 -0.47
CA GLY A 66 4.60 -7.15 0.43
C GLY A 66 4.14 -5.77 -0.06
N ALA A 67 4.54 -5.34 -1.26
CA ALA A 67 3.93 -4.21 -1.95
C ALA A 67 2.80 -4.69 -2.89
N TYR A 68 1.85 -3.81 -3.17
CA TYR A 68 0.65 -4.11 -3.95
C TYR A 68 0.66 -3.32 -5.26
N ALA A 69 0.38 -3.99 -6.39
CA ALA A 69 0.25 -3.34 -7.69
C ALA A 69 -0.82 -2.23 -7.69
N THR A 70 -1.89 -2.42 -6.93
CA THR A 70 -2.96 -1.44 -6.76
C THR A 70 -2.49 -0.12 -6.18
N SER A 71 -1.42 -0.10 -5.36
CA SER A 71 -0.82 1.16 -4.89
C SER A 71 -0.25 1.98 -6.05
N ILE A 72 0.39 1.34 -7.03
CA ILE A 72 0.91 2.01 -8.23
C ILE A 72 -0.23 2.44 -9.15
N LEU A 73 -1.21 1.55 -9.38
CA LEU A 73 -2.37 1.86 -10.21
C LEU A 73 -3.18 3.04 -9.65
N ARG A 74 -3.29 3.16 -8.33
CA ARG A 74 -3.97 4.30 -7.68
C ARG A 74 -3.28 5.61 -7.95
N GLU A 75 -1.95 5.62 -7.98
CA GLU A 75 -1.18 6.81 -8.32
C GLU A 75 -1.29 7.19 -9.80
N LEU A 76 -1.36 6.21 -10.70
CA LEU A 76 -1.54 6.45 -12.14
C LEU A 76 -2.96 6.90 -12.49
N MET A 77 -3.98 6.26 -11.93
CA MET A 77 -5.39 6.51 -12.27
C MET A 77 -6.03 7.64 -11.46
N LYS A 78 -5.46 7.98 -10.29
CA LYS A 78 -6.00 8.96 -9.32
C LYS A 78 -7.52 8.79 -9.07
N PRO A 79 -8.02 7.57 -8.81
CA PRO A 79 -9.45 7.36 -8.71
C PRO A 79 -10.03 8.02 -7.46
N LYS A 80 -11.25 8.56 -7.59
CA LYS A 80 -11.98 9.19 -6.48
C LYS A 80 -12.42 8.19 -5.41
N THR A 81 -12.58 6.91 -5.76
CA THR A 81 -13.06 5.86 -4.85
C THR A 81 -12.14 4.64 -4.85
N PRO A 82 -12.05 3.90 -3.72
CA PRO A 82 -11.21 2.70 -3.62
C PRO A 82 -11.65 1.52 -4.51
N LEU A 83 -12.93 1.47 -4.92
CA LEU A 83 -13.51 0.38 -5.70
C LEU A 83 -13.32 0.52 -7.22
N ALA A 84 -12.66 1.59 -7.67
CA ALA A 84 -12.50 1.91 -9.09
C ALA A 84 -11.64 0.90 -9.89
N PHE A 85 -11.03 -0.09 -9.22
CA PHE A 85 -10.11 -1.07 -9.82
C PHE A 85 -10.74 -2.43 -10.15
N LEU A 86 -12.06 -2.60 -9.96
CA LEU A 86 -12.75 -3.81 -10.43
C LEU A 86 -12.76 -3.78 -11.97
N GLY A 87 -11.79 -4.47 -12.57
CA GLY A 87 -11.73 -4.69 -14.00
C GLY A 87 -13.03 -5.35 -14.46
N ARG A 88 -13.57 -4.90 -15.61
CA ARG A 88 -14.56 -5.69 -16.31
C ARG A 88 -13.88 -6.99 -16.72
N GLU A 89 -14.43 -8.13 -16.33
CA GLU A 89 -14.00 -9.41 -16.87
C GLU A 89 -14.18 -9.34 -18.39
N SER A 90 -13.07 -9.44 -19.13
CA SER A 90 -13.11 -9.67 -20.56
C SER A 90 -13.68 -11.07 -20.76
N ILE A 91 -14.98 -11.15 -21.00
CA ILE A 91 -15.61 -12.34 -21.57
C ILE A 91 -15.04 -12.46 -22.97
N SER A 92 -14.05 -13.35 -23.11
CA SER A 92 -13.64 -13.96 -24.37
C SER A 92 -14.53 -15.15 -24.66
#